data_AF-A0A5R9FQW2-F1
#
_entry.id   AF-A0A5R9FQW2-F1
#
_cell.length_a   1.000
_cell.length_b   1.000
_cell.length_c   1.000
_cell.angle_alpha   90.00
_cell.angle_beta   90.00
_cell.angle_gamma   90.00
#
_symmetry.space_group_name_H-M   'P 1'
#
loop_
_entity.id
_entity.type
_entity.pdbx_description
1 polymer ?
#
loop_
_entity_poly.entity_id
_entity_poly.type
_entity_poly.pdbx_seq_one_letter_code
_entity_poly.pdbx_strand_id
1 'polypeptide(L)'
;MAKQERAVRTRNALIESAAELFSKDGFEVVSLSMISARAGVSNGALHFHFASKAALGAAVWEAAAQRLRQITTDGAAGSGSGARAIPGAGSGAGSGAISGAGPGAGSDAISGAGSGSYVGEVGGALQVLVDTTHALLQALGHDVILRAGFDLSESLESSVDGEDLRRRWQEWVEGVLAKADQEGALARDVSAQDAANTVVAATVGFGALGSHDAQWLSQGTLTRFWALLLPRLAAGATLEELVASGRRVGAG
;
A
#
# COMPACT_ATOMS: atom_id res chain seq x y z
N MET A 1 6.86 9.38 -31.46
CA MET A 1 7.00 9.58 -30.00
C MET A 1 6.27 10.83 -29.51
N ALA A 2 6.54 12.04 -30.02
CA ALA A 2 5.95 13.30 -29.53
C ALA A 2 4.40 13.37 -29.51
N LYS A 3 3.71 12.79 -30.51
CA LYS A 3 2.23 12.76 -30.55
C LYS A 3 1.61 11.90 -29.45
N GLN A 4 2.23 10.74 -29.16
CA GLN A 4 1.79 9.83 -28.11
C GLN A 4 2.01 10.46 -26.73
N GLU A 5 3.17 11.07 -26.52
CA GLU A 5 3.50 11.75 -25.26
C GLU A 5 2.54 12.91 -24.97
N ARG A 6 2.18 13.70 -25.99
CA ARG A 6 1.17 14.75 -25.84
C ARG A 6 -0.20 14.18 -25.49
N ALA A 7 -0.62 13.09 -26.13
CA ALA A 7 -1.89 12.42 -25.84
C ALA A 7 -1.94 11.89 -24.39
N VAL A 8 -0.84 11.33 -23.88
CA VAL A 8 -0.73 10.87 -22.49
C VAL A 8 -0.82 12.05 -21.52
N ARG A 9 -0.09 13.15 -21.79
CA ARG A 9 -0.15 14.36 -20.96
C ARG A 9 -1.57 14.95 -20.88
N THR A 10 -2.26 15.06 -22.02
CA THR A 10 -3.66 15.54 -22.07
C THR A 10 -4.59 14.62 -21.28
N ARG A 11 -4.44 13.29 -21.44
CA ARG A 11 -5.25 12.32 -20.70
C ARG A 11 -5.04 12.44 -19.19
N ASN A 12 -3.81 12.60 -18.74
CA ASN A 12 -3.49 12.72 -17.32
C ASN A 12 -4.02 14.04 -16.74
N ALA A 13 -3.89 15.16 -17.47
CA ALA A 13 -4.44 16.45 -17.04
C ALA A 13 -5.96 16.42 -16.89
N LEU A 14 -6.67 15.69 -17.76
CA LEU A 14 -8.11 15.46 -17.64
C LEU A 14 -8.47 14.64 -16.41
N ILE A 15 -7.71 13.57 -16.10
CA ILE A 15 -7.93 12.74 -14.91
C ILE A 15 -7.70 13.54 -13.64
N GLU A 16 -6.62 14.30 -13.57
CA GLU A 16 -6.29 15.14 -12.41
C GLU A 16 -7.35 16.23 -12.19
N SER A 17 -7.72 16.95 -13.26
CA SER A 17 -8.78 17.97 -13.20
C SER A 17 -10.13 17.38 -12.80
N ALA A 18 -10.45 16.17 -13.26
CA ALA A 18 -11.66 15.46 -12.88
C ALA A 18 -11.64 15.06 -11.40
N ALA A 19 -10.53 14.50 -10.91
CA ALA A 19 -10.37 14.13 -9.51
C ALA A 19 -10.55 15.32 -8.57
N GLU A 20 -9.92 16.46 -8.90
CA GLU A 20 -10.05 17.69 -8.11
C GLU A 20 -11.50 18.19 -8.04
N LEU A 21 -12.19 18.20 -9.18
CA LEU A 21 -13.58 18.63 -9.22
C LEU A 21 -14.51 17.63 -8.54
N PHE A 22 -14.31 16.33 -8.73
CA PHE A 22 -15.14 15.30 -8.09
C PHE A 22 -15.00 15.30 -6.57
N SER A 23 -13.77 15.44 -6.05
CA SER A 23 -13.55 15.50 -4.59
C SER A 23 -14.12 16.78 -3.98
N LYS A 24 -14.13 17.90 -4.73
CA LYS A 24 -14.63 19.19 -4.23
C LYS A 24 -16.15 19.34 -4.34
N ASP A 25 -16.70 19.09 -5.52
CA ASP A 25 -18.07 19.45 -5.88
C ASP A 25 -18.98 18.20 -6.02
N GLY A 26 -18.40 16.99 -5.89
CA GLY A 26 -19.11 15.72 -6.02
C GLY A 26 -19.25 15.24 -7.46
N PHE A 27 -19.37 13.92 -7.65
CA PHE A 27 -19.48 13.34 -8.99
C PHE A 27 -20.69 13.90 -9.74
N GLU A 28 -21.90 13.87 -9.16
CA GLU A 28 -23.14 14.24 -9.85
C GLU A 28 -23.14 15.68 -10.42
N VAL A 29 -22.60 16.64 -9.67
CA VAL A 29 -22.63 18.08 -10.03
C VAL A 29 -21.66 18.40 -11.18
N VAL A 30 -20.50 17.77 -11.20
CA VAL A 30 -19.41 18.12 -12.12
C VAL A 30 -19.76 17.70 -13.56
N SER A 31 -19.59 18.62 -14.52
CA SER A 31 -19.83 18.35 -15.94
C SER A 31 -18.52 18.15 -16.73
N LEU A 32 -18.59 17.48 -17.88
CA LEU A 32 -17.43 17.34 -18.78
C LEU A 32 -16.90 18.70 -19.27
N SER A 33 -17.78 19.71 -19.42
CA SER A 33 -17.35 21.05 -19.82
C SER A 33 -16.53 21.73 -18.72
N MET A 34 -16.94 21.63 -17.45
CA MET A 34 -16.16 22.12 -16.30
C MET A 34 -14.77 21.49 -16.25
N ILE A 35 -14.69 20.17 -16.45
CA ILE A 35 -13.42 19.43 -16.45
C ILE A 35 -12.53 19.89 -17.61
N SER A 36 -13.08 20.00 -18.83
CA SER A 36 -12.30 20.44 -20.00
C SER A 36 -11.74 21.86 -19.82
N ALA A 37 -12.55 22.77 -19.27
CA ALA A 37 -12.14 24.13 -18.97
C ALA A 37 -11.02 24.18 -17.93
N ARG A 38 -11.14 23.39 -16.85
CA ARG A 38 -10.11 23.29 -15.81
C ARG A 38 -8.80 22.70 -16.34
N ALA A 39 -8.88 21.65 -17.15
CA ALA A 39 -7.72 21.01 -17.76
C ALA A 39 -7.05 21.85 -18.86
N GLY A 40 -7.66 22.96 -19.29
CA GLY A 40 -7.16 23.79 -20.38
C GLY A 40 -7.22 23.10 -21.75
N VAL A 41 -8.18 22.18 -21.94
CA VAL A 41 -8.34 21.39 -23.17
C VAL A 41 -9.70 21.66 -23.81
N SER A 42 -9.78 21.53 -25.14
CA SER A 42 -11.06 21.68 -25.83
C SER A 42 -12.01 20.52 -25.51
N ASN A 43 -13.31 20.78 -25.60
CA ASN A 43 -14.34 19.75 -25.40
C ASN A 43 -14.20 18.58 -26.39
N GLY A 44 -13.83 18.86 -27.64
CA GLY A 44 -13.52 17.82 -28.63
C GLY A 44 -12.28 16.97 -28.27
N ALA A 45 -11.25 17.58 -27.67
CA ALA A 45 -10.08 16.84 -27.19
C ALA A 45 -10.42 15.95 -25.98
N LEU A 46 -11.32 16.41 -25.10
CA LEU A 46 -11.83 15.56 -24.01
C LEU A 46 -12.56 14.34 -24.57
N HIS A 47 -13.50 14.53 -25.51
CA HIS A 47 -14.25 13.42 -26.10
C HIS A 47 -13.38 12.44 -26.90
N PHE A 48 -12.24 12.88 -27.41
CA PHE A 48 -11.22 11.99 -27.98
C PHE A 48 -10.64 11.02 -26.94
N HIS A 49 -10.49 11.44 -25.69
CA HIS A 49 -9.92 10.62 -24.61
C HIS A 49 -10.97 9.84 -23.81
N PHE A 50 -12.16 10.41 -23.60
CA PHE A 50 -13.21 9.83 -22.76
C PHE A 50 -14.57 9.98 -23.42
N ALA A 51 -15.23 8.85 -23.65
CA ALA A 51 -16.55 8.81 -24.29
C ALA A 51 -17.66 9.42 -23.41
N SER A 52 -17.51 9.37 -22.09
CA SER A 52 -18.50 9.86 -21.13
C SER A 52 -17.86 10.30 -19.82
N LYS A 53 -18.65 11.00 -18.98
CA LYS A 53 -18.28 11.32 -17.60
C LYS A 53 -18.03 10.07 -16.76
N ALA A 54 -18.82 9.01 -16.96
CA ALA A 54 -18.60 7.72 -16.31
C ALA A 54 -17.28 7.08 -16.73
N ALA A 55 -16.91 7.14 -18.02
CA ALA A 55 -15.62 6.63 -18.50
C ALA A 55 -14.43 7.41 -17.90
N LEU A 56 -14.59 8.72 -17.71
CA LEU A 56 -13.59 9.54 -17.01
C LEU A 56 -13.55 9.24 -15.51
N GLY A 57 -14.69 9.06 -14.85
CA GLY A 57 -14.78 8.62 -13.46
C GLY A 57 -14.10 7.27 -13.23
N ALA A 58 -14.34 6.29 -14.10
CA ALA A 58 -13.66 5.00 -14.07
C ALA A 58 -12.13 5.13 -14.24
N ALA A 59 -11.67 6.09 -15.07
CA ALA A 59 -10.25 6.35 -15.23
C ALA A 59 -9.61 7.02 -14.01
N VAL A 60 -10.34 7.90 -13.30
CA VAL A 60 -9.93 8.43 -12.00
C VAL A 60 -9.83 7.30 -10.97
N TRP A 61 -10.86 6.45 -10.90
CA TRP A 61 -10.88 5.30 -10.00
C TRP A 61 -9.72 4.33 -10.27
N GLU A 62 -9.44 3.96 -11.53
CA GLU A 62 -8.34 3.06 -11.87
C GLU A 62 -6.98 3.67 -11.48
N ALA A 63 -6.82 4.97 -11.68
CA ALA A 63 -5.62 5.70 -11.27
C ALA A 63 -5.47 5.73 -9.74
N ALA A 64 -6.56 5.80 -8.99
CA ALA A 64 -6.57 5.69 -7.53
C ALA A 64 -6.30 4.26 -7.05
N ALA A 65 -6.89 3.26 -7.69
CA ALA A 65 -6.63 1.84 -7.43
C ALA A 65 -5.16 1.49 -7.63
N GLN A 66 -4.53 2.03 -8.68
CA GLN A 66 -3.10 1.86 -8.91
C GLN A 66 -2.24 2.44 -7.78
N ARG A 67 -2.58 3.63 -7.27
CA ARG A 67 -1.90 4.27 -6.14
C ARG A 67 -2.05 3.48 -4.85
N LEU A 68 -3.28 3.02 -4.55
CA LEU A 68 -3.52 2.17 -3.39
C LEU A 68 -2.71 0.88 -3.47
N ARG A 69 -2.70 0.22 -4.64
CA ARG A 69 -1.88 -0.98 -4.88
C ARG A 69 -0.40 -0.73 -4.61
N GLN A 70 0.15 0.39 -5.06
CA GLN A 70 1.55 0.77 -4.82
C GLN A 70 1.82 0.90 -3.32
N ILE A 71 0.98 1.66 -2.60
CA ILE A 71 1.10 1.85 -1.14
C ILE A 71 1.09 0.50 -0.40
N THR A 72 0.17 -0.40 -0.75
CA THR A 72 0.05 -1.72 -0.12
C THR A 72 1.19 -2.68 -0.47
N THR A 73 1.82 -2.51 -1.64
CA THR A 73 2.92 -3.37 -2.11
C THR A 73 4.26 -2.88 -1.54
N ASP A 74 4.49 -1.58 -1.52
CA ASP A 74 5.72 -0.97 -0.99
C ASP A 74 5.85 -1.21 0.51
N GLY A 75 4.74 -1.13 1.25
CA GLY A 75 4.71 -1.51 2.66
C GLY A 75 5.11 -2.97 2.87
N ALA A 76 4.65 -3.89 2.02
CA ALA A 76 5.02 -5.30 2.10
C ALA A 76 6.50 -5.57 1.72
N ALA A 77 7.05 -4.81 0.78
CA ALA A 77 8.45 -4.91 0.35
C ALA A 77 9.45 -4.33 1.37
N GLY A 78 9.02 -3.32 2.15
CA GLY A 78 9.83 -2.68 3.20
C GLY A 78 10.26 -3.60 4.34
N SER A 79 9.59 -4.74 4.53
CA SER A 79 9.97 -5.76 5.52
C SER A 79 10.91 -6.85 4.96
N GLY A 80 11.31 -6.77 3.68
CA GLY A 80 12.16 -7.77 3.02
C GLY A 80 13.53 -7.27 2.53
N SER A 81 13.85 -5.98 2.66
CA SER A 81 15.02 -5.39 1.99
C SER A 81 16.17 -5.05 2.93
N GLY A 82 16.80 -6.10 3.47
CA GLY A 82 18.11 -6.06 4.12
C GLY A 82 19.21 -6.79 3.34
N ALA A 83 18.91 -7.39 2.18
CA ALA A 83 19.89 -8.08 1.36
C ALA A 83 20.56 -7.11 0.37
N ARG A 84 21.46 -6.26 0.88
CA ARG A 84 22.43 -5.56 0.04
C ARG A 84 23.39 -6.60 -0.53
N ALA A 85 23.16 -6.99 -1.79
CA ALA A 85 24.11 -7.77 -2.57
C ALA A 85 25.46 -7.03 -2.59
N ILE A 86 26.48 -7.65 -2.01
CA ILE A 86 27.87 -7.19 -2.14
C ILE A 86 28.34 -7.59 -3.54
N PRO A 87 28.72 -6.65 -4.43
CA PRO A 87 29.38 -7.01 -5.67
C PRO A 87 30.87 -7.15 -5.38
N GLY A 88 31.40 -8.36 -5.46
CA GLY A 88 32.83 -8.59 -5.28
C GLY A 88 33.30 -9.96 -5.76
N ALA A 89 33.97 -9.94 -6.92
CA ALA A 89 35.11 -10.78 -7.36
C ALA A 89 35.07 -12.31 -7.15
N GLY A 90 35.40 -13.16 -8.12
CA GLY A 90 36.11 -12.94 -9.35
C GLY A 90 36.25 -14.24 -10.15
N SER A 91 36.67 -14.04 -11.39
CA SER A 91 37.06 -15.03 -12.38
C SER A 91 38.05 -16.08 -11.85
N GLY A 92 37.81 -17.35 -12.19
CA GLY A 92 38.76 -18.45 -12.00
C GLY A 92 38.27 -19.72 -12.70
N ALA A 93 38.71 -19.92 -13.94
CA ALA A 93 38.56 -21.18 -14.68
C ALA A 93 39.34 -22.32 -14.01
N GLY A 94 38.80 -23.54 -14.05
CA GLY A 94 39.47 -24.73 -13.52
C GLY A 94 38.77 -26.02 -13.88
N SER A 95 39.08 -26.53 -15.06
CA SER A 95 38.77 -27.86 -15.59
C SER A 95 39.26 -28.99 -14.68
N GLY A 96 38.51 -30.09 -14.57
CA GLY A 96 39.03 -31.34 -13.99
C GLY A 96 37.96 -32.33 -13.53
N ALA A 97 37.54 -33.21 -14.45
CA ALA A 97 36.82 -34.43 -14.10
C ALA A 97 37.74 -35.41 -13.36
N ILE A 98 37.27 -36.01 -12.27
CA ILE A 98 37.57 -37.41 -11.94
C ILE A 98 36.39 -38.08 -11.26
N SER A 99 36.08 -39.24 -11.81
CA SER A 99 35.14 -40.26 -11.36
C SER A 99 35.86 -41.17 -10.34
N GLY A 100 35.17 -41.64 -9.30
CA GLY A 100 35.74 -42.57 -8.33
C GLY A 100 34.74 -43.03 -7.27
N ALA A 101 34.46 -44.33 -7.28
CA ALA A 101 33.51 -45.05 -6.44
C ALA A 101 34.03 -45.38 -5.02
N GLY A 102 33.11 -45.72 -4.10
CA GLY A 102 33.40 -46.56 -2.93
C GLY A 102 32.66 -46.21 -1.63
N PRO A 103 31.85 -47.11 -1.04
CA PRO A 103 31.13 -46.90 0.23
C PRO A 103 31.87 -47.49 1.44
N GLY A 104 31.64 -46.95 2.65
CA GLY A 104 32.14 -47.57 3.89
C GLY A 104 31.96 -46.75 5.17
N ALA A 105 30.99 -47.17 5.98
CA ALA A 105 30.93 -47.27 7.45
C ALA A 105 31.50 -46.16 8.39
N GLY A 106 30.69 -45.81 9.41
CA GLY A 106 31.15 -45.78 10.81
C GLY A 106 31.01 -44.48 11.60
N SER A 107 30.06 -44.48 12.55
CA SER A 107 30.00 -43.88 13.90
C SER A 107 30.69 -42.54 14.25
N ASP A 108 29.87 -41.70 14.89
CA ASP A 108 30.15 -40.79 16.01
C ASP A 108 31.16 -39.63 15.85
N ALA A 109 30.60 -38.41 15.75
CA ALA A 109 31.14 -37.24 16.43
C ALA A 109 30.05 -36.18 16.69
N ILE A 110 29.81 -35.94 17.97
CA ILE A 110 29.05 -34.80 18.50
C ILE A 110 29.92 -33.54 18.32
N SER A 111 29.40 -32.48 17.69
CA SER A 111 29.50 -31.07 18.13
C SER A 111 29.33 -30.07 16.98
N GLY A 112 28.33 -29.20 17.14
CA GLY A 112 28.48 -27.75 16.93
C GLY A 112 28.79 -27.26 15.52
N ALA A 113 27.75 -27.08 14.70
CA ALA A 113 27.73 -26.05 13.68
C ALA A 113 26.37 -25.36 13.75
N GLY A 114 26.41 -24.07 14.10
CA GLY A 114 25.24 -23.27 14.45
C GLY A 114 24.15 -23.34 13.39
N SER A 115 22.98 -23.79 13.82
CA SER A 115 21.71 -23.37 13.26
C SER A 115 21.66 -21.85 13.37
N GLY A 116 22.12 -21.16 12.33
CA GLY A 116 21.76 -19.77 12.08
C GLY A 116 20.26 -19.75 11.85
N SER A 117 19.51 -19.68 12.95
CA SER A 117 18.07 -19.47 12.95
C SER A 117 17.82 -18.17 12.20
N TYR A 118 17.34 -18.30 10.96
CA TYR A 118 16.67 -17.23 10.25
C TYR A 118 15.43 -16.86 11.06
N VAL A 119 15.59 -15.94 12.01
CA VAL A 119 14.46 -15.26 12.63
C VAL A 119 13.95 -14.31 11.54
N GLY A 120 12.89 -14.72 10.83
CA GLY A 120 12.05 -13.72 10.17
C GLY A 120 11.62 -12.73 11.25
N GLU A 121 11.82 -11.43 11.03
CA GLU A 121 11.50 -10.37 11.99
C GLU A 121 10.09 -10.61 12.57
N VAL A 122 10.02 -11.06 13.83
CA VAL A 122 8.78 -11.38 14.51
C VAL A 122 8.07 -10.05 14.76
N GLY A 123 7.00 -9.76 14.01
CA GLY A 123 6.36 -8.44 14.03
C GLY A 123 6.44 -7.66 12.73
N GLY A 124 7.11 -8.22 11.71
CA GLY A 124 7.18 -7.62 10.38
C GLY A 124 5.81 -7.26 9.85
N ALA A 125 4.80 -8.13 9.99
CA ALA A 125 3.45 -7.86 9.51
C ALA A 125 2.75 -6.69 10.24
N LEU A 126 2.89 -6.59 11.56
CA LEU A 126 2.35 -5.44 12.31
C LEU A 126 3.07 -4.14 11.95
N GLN A 127 4.38 -4.19 11.74
CA GLN A 127 5.11 -3.00 11.30
C GLN A 127 4.71 -2.60 9.86
N VAL A 128 4.50 -3.55 8.94
CA VAL A 128 3.93 -3.27 7.60
C VAL A 128 2.57 -2.58 7.74
N LEU A 129 1.71 -3.05 8.63
CA LEU A 129 0.41 -2.42 8.86
C LEU A 129 0.54 -0.96 9.32
N VAL A 130 1.42 -0.71 10.29
CA VAL A 130 1.70 0.66 10.76
C VAL A 130 2.26 1.53 9.63
N ASP A 131 3.26 1.05 8.92
CA ASP A 131 3.94 1.79 7.84
C ASP A 131 2.97 2.12 6.70
N THR A 132 2.18 1.15 6.25
CA THR A 132 1.20 1.33 5.16
C THR A 132 0.06 2.24 5.57
N THR A 133 -0.44 2.18 6.81
CA THR A 133 -1.48 3.13 7.27
C THR A 133 -0.97 4.57 7.30
N HIS A 134 0.29 4.79 7.68
CA HIS A 134 0.92 6.11 7.58
C HIS A 134 1.04 6.57 6.13
N ALA A 135 1.53 5.70 5.24
CA ALA A 135 1.65 6.01 3.81
C ALA A 135 0.29 6.33 3.18
N LEU A 136 -0.76 5.57 3.52
CA LEU A 136 -2.12 5.78 3.02
C LEU A 136 -2.67 7.14 3.47
N LEU A 137 -2.63 7.47 4.77
CA LEU A 137 -3.18 8.75 5.25
C LEU A 137 -2.38 9.95 4.71
N GLN A 138 -1.05 9.82 4.58
CA GLN A 138 -0.23 10.85 3.96
C GLN A 138 -0.58 11.05 2.48
N ALA A 139 -0.81 9.96 1.74
CA ALA A 139 -1.23 10.01 0.35
C ALA A 139 -2.64 10.61 0.21
N LEU A 140 -3.59 10.26 1.07
CA LEU A 140 -4.92 10.89 1.09
C LEU A 140 -4.85 12.41 1.35
N GLY A 141 -3.83 12.87 2.08
CA GLY A 141 -3.58 14.30 2.33
C GLY A 141 -3.07 15.08 1.12
N HIS A 142 -2.30 14.45 0.22
CA HIS A 142 -1.58 15.16 -0.85
C HIS A 142 -1.92 14.69 -2.27
N ASP A 143 -2.53 13.52 -2.44
CA ASP A 143 -2.91 12.95 -3.72
C ASP A 143 -4.41 13.04 -3.93
N VAL A 144 -4.82 14.03 -4.73
CA VAL A 144 -6.23 14.29 -5.01
C VAL A 144 -6.88 13.17 -5.81
N ILE A 145 -6.13 12.41 -6.60
CA ILE A 145 -6.66 11.27 -7.36
C ILE A 145 -6.98 10.13 -6.40
N LEU A 146 -6.08 9.83 -5.46
CA LEU A 146 -6.36 8.82 -4.44
C LEU A 146 -7.60 9.20 -3.63
N ARG A 147 -7.66 10.45 -3.13
CA ARG A 147 -8.80 10.96 -2.37
C ARG A 147 -10.11 10.85 -3.15
N ALA A 148 -10.14 11.38 -4.37
CA ALA A 148 -11.31 11.31 -5.24
C ALA A 148 -11.73 9.86 -5.52
N GLY A 149 -10.79 8.92 -5.65
CA GLY A 149 -11.10 7.50 -5.81
C GLY A 149 -11.86 6.92 -4.63
N PHE A 150 -11.46 7.27 -3.39
CA PHE A 150 -12.19 6.87 -2.18
C PHE A 150 -13.56 7.55 -2.11
N ASP A 151 -13.67 8.84 -2.42
CA ASP A 151 -14.95 9.58 -2.45
C ASP A 151 -15.93 9.02 -3.52
N LEU A 152 -15.42 8.63 -4.69
CA LEU A 152 -16.20 8.12 -5.82
C LEU A 152 -16.80 6.75 -5.56
N SER A 153 -16.21 5.96 -4.66
CA SER A 153 -16.67 4.61 -4.35
C SER A 153 -18.12 4.57 -3.81
N GLU A 154 -18.59 5.66 -3.18
CA GLU A 154 -20.00 5.81 -2.73
C GLU A 154 -20.94 6.24 -3.85
N SER A 155 -20.45 6.93 -4.88
CA SER A 155 -21.29 7.57 -5.90
C SER A 155 -21.50 6.69 -7.15
N LEU A 156 -20.58 5.75 -7.43
CA LEU A 156 -20.59 4.93 -8.65
C LEU A 156 -21.27 3.55 -8.49
N GLU A 157 -21.83 3.25 -7.31
CA GLU A 157 -22.41 1.95 -6.92
C GLU A 157 -23.48 1.40 -7.90
N SER A 158 -23.99 2.21 -8.83
CA SER A 158 -25.00 1.82 -9.81
C SER A 158 -24.48 1.37 -11.20
N SER A 159 -23.20 1.55 -11.56
CA SER A 159 -22.82 1.53 -12.99
C SER A 159 -21.56 0.77 -13.40
N VAL A 160 -20.80 0.20 -12.46
CA VAL A 160 -19.66 -0.68 -12.76
C VAL A 160 -19.77 -1.88 -11.83
N ASP A 161 -19.64 -3.11 -12.34
CA ASP A 161 -19.55 -4.36 -11.56
C ASP A 161 -18.28 -4.40 -10.64
N GLY A 162 -17.81 -3.26 -10.16
CA GLY A 162 -16.40 -2.96 -9.91
C GLY A 162 -16.03 -2.82 -8.44
N GLU A 163 -14.86 -3.37 -8.12
CA GLU A 163 -14.16 -3.29 -6.83
C GLU A 163 -14.29 -1.92 -6.14
N ASP A 164 -14.67 -1.91 -4.86
CA ASP A 164 -14.58 -0.73 -4.01
C ASP A 164 -13.15 -0.61 -3.44
N LEU A 165 -12.53 0.58 -3.50
CA LEU A 165 -11.21 0.83 -2.91
C LEU A 165 -11.19 0.59 -1.40
N ARG A 166 -12.28 0.89 -0.69
CA ARG A 166 -12.38 0.61 0.75
C ARG A 166 -12.42 -0.88 1.02
N ARG A 167 -13.11 -1.65 0.18
CA ARG A 167 -13.10 -3.11 0.27
C ARG A 167 -11.70 -3.67 0.02
N ARG A 168 -10.99 -3.20 -1.02
CA ARG A 168 -9.60 -3.59 -1.27
C ARG A 168 -8.68 -3.26 -0.09
N TRP A 169 -8.86 -2.09 0.51
CA TRP A 169 -8.13 -1.70 1.72
C TRP A 169 -8.44 -2.64 2.90
N GLN A 170 -9.71 -2.93 3.14
CA GLN A 170 -10.14 -3.87 4.18
C GLN A 170 -9.54 -5.26 3.99
N GLU A 171 -9.68 -5.84 2.79
CA GLU A 171 -9.14 -7.16 2.46
C GLU A 171 -7.61 -7.21 2.67
N TRP A 172 -6.91 -6.13 2.33
CA TRP A 172 -5.47 -6.04 2.58
C TRP A 172 -5.15 -6.01 4.08
N VAL A 173 -5.86 -5.20 4.88
CA VAL A 173 -5.66 -5.13 6.35
C VAL A 173 -5.95 -6.47 7.00
N GLU A 174 -7.04 -7.13 6.63
CA GLU A 174 -7.41 -8.47 7.10
C GLU A 174 -6.30 -9.48 6.78
N GLY A 175 -5.77 -9.46 5.55
CA GLY A 175 -4.66 -10.33 5.15
C GLY A 175 -3.38 -10.09 5.96
N VAL A 176 -3.04 -8.84 6.25
CA VAL A 176 -1.85 -8.49 7.04
C VAL A 176 -2.01 -8.91 8.50
N LEU A 177 -3.19 -8.71 9.11
CA LEU A 177 -3.43 -9.13 10.49
C LEU A 177 -3.53 -10.64 10.64
N ALA A 178 -4.10 -11.35 9.65
CA ALA A 178 -4.07 -12.81 9.60
C ALA A 178 -2.62 -13.34 9.54
N LYS A 179 -1.75 -12.65 8.79
CA LYS A 179 -0.31 -12.97 8.77
C LYS A 179 0.36 -12.68 10.12
N ALA A 180 0.07 -11.55 10.75
CA ALA A 180 0.59 -11.23 12.08
C ALA A 180 0.19 -12.28 13.14
N ASP A 181 -1.04 -12.79 13.06
CA ASP A 181 -1.51 -13.87 13.94
C ASP A 181 -0.71 -15.17 13.71
N GLN A 182 -0.50 -15.55 12.45
CA GLN A 182 0.32 -16.72 12.08
C GLN A 182 1.79 -16.60 12.53
N GLU A 183 2.32 -15.37 12.57
CA GLU A 183 3.67 -15.06 13.09
C GLU A 183 3.74 -15.05 14.63
N GLY A 184 2.60 -15.17 15.32
CA GLY A 184 2.52 -15.04 16.78
C GLY A 184 2.77 -13.61 17.28
N ALA A 185 2.62 -12.62 16.40
CA ALA A 185 2.83 -11.21 16.69
C ALA A 185 1.65 -10.54 17.40
N LEU A 186 0.45 -11.15 17.35
CA LEU A 186 -0.74 -10.67 18.06
C LEU A 186 -0.77 -11.14 19.51
N ALA A 187 -1.34 -10.32 20.40
CA ALA A 187 -1.63 -10.72 21.76
C ALA A 187 -2.62 -11.91 21.80
N ARG A 188 -2.47 -12.81 22.76
CA ARG A 188 -3.20 -14.10 22.81
C ARG A 188 -4.72 -13.96 22.91
N ASP A 189 -5.21 -12.85 23.45
CA ASP A 189 -6.62 -12.54 23.63
C ASP A 189 -7.20 -11.68 22.50
N VAL A 190 -6.43 -11.42 21.44
CA VAL A 190 -6.84 -10.57 20.32
C VAL A 190 -7.15 -11.42 19.09
N SER A 191 -8.37 -11.22 18.56
CA SER A 191 -8.77 -11.75 17.25
C SER A 191 -8.21 -10.88 16.12
N ALA A 192 -7.59 -11.51 15.12
CA ALA A 192 -7.12 -10.83 13.92
C ALA A 192 -8.25 -10.08 13.18
N GLN A 193 -9.46 -10.65 13.15
CA GLN A 193 -10.62 -10.01 12.51
C GLN A 193 -11.09 -8.78 13.28
N ASP A 194 -11.15 -8.85 14.61
CA ASP A 194 -11.60 -7.72 15.43
C ASP A 194 -10.58 -6.58 15.40
N ALA A 195 -9.29 -6.92 15.37
CA ALA A 195 -8.21 -5.99 15.11
C ALA A 195 -8.38 -5.32 13.74
N ALA A 196 -8.69 -6.10 12.69
CA ALA A 196 -8.86 -5.58 11.33
C ALA A 196 -10.04 -4.60 11.27
N ASN A 197 -11.18 -5.00 11.83
CA ASN A 197 -12.36 -4.14 11.92
C ASN A 197 -12.04 -2.82 12.63
N THR A 198 -11.27 -2.86 13.73
CA THR A 198 -10.87 -1.67 14.49
C THR A 198 -9.95 -0.76 13.68
N VAL A 199 -8.92 -1.32 13.03
CA VAL A 199 -7.96 -0.56 12.22
C VAL A 199 -8.61 0.03 10.98
N VAL A 200 -9.46 -0.74 10.29
CA VAL A 200 -10.22 -0.27 9.12
C VAL A 200 -11.19 0.85 9.52
N ALA A 201 -11.98 0.67 10.59
CA ALA A 201 -12.90 1.70 11.07
C ALA A 201 -12.17 3.00 11.43
N ALA A 202 -11.03 2.90 12.14
CA ALA A 202 -10.23 4.06 12.50
C ALA A 202 -9.64 4.76 11.26
N THR A 203 -9.04 4.01 10.32
CA THR A 203 -8.40 4.58 9.13
C THR A 203 -9.39 5.20 8.15
N VAL A 204 -10.56 4.56 7.95
CA VAL A 204 -11.68 5.15 7.19
C VAL A 204 -12.20 6.40 7.90
N GLY A 205 -12.34 6.37 9.24
CA GLY A 205 -12.74 7.53 10.03
C GLY A 205 -11.77 8.72 9.90
N PHE A 206 -10.46 8.47 9.95
CA PHE A 206 -9.45 9.50 9.72
C PHE A 206 -9.51 10.07 8.30
N GLY A 207 -9.72 9.22 7.29
CA GLY A 207 -9.95 9.64 5.91
C GLY A 207 -11.15 10.58 5.78
N ALA A 208 -12.30 10.17 6.34
CA ALA A 208 -13.55 10.92 6.28
C ALA A 208 -13.44 12.28 7.00
N LEU A 209 -12.93 12.30 8.24
CA LEU A 209 -12.73 13.53 9.01
C LEU A 209 -11.66 14.45 8.38
N GLY A 210 -10.67 13.84 7.74
CA GLY A 210 -9.59 14.50 7.01
C GLY A 210 -10.03 15.36 5.83
N SER A 211 -11.21 15.08 5.27
CA SER A 211 -11.78 15.85 4.16
C SER A 211 -12.08 17.32 4.52
N HIS A 212 -12.29 17.62 5.81
CA HIS A 212 -12.63 18.95 6.30
C HIS A 212 -11.57 19.53 7.23
N ASP A 213 -10.78 18.66 7.88
CA ASP A 213 -9.70 19.07 8.77
C ASP A 213 -8.47 18.17 8.56
N ALA A 214 -7.46 18.74 7.89
CA ALA A 214 -6.21 18.06 7.56
C ALA A 214 -5.43 17.57 8.80
N GLN A 215 -5.74 18.08 10.01
CA GLN A 215 -5.13 17.59 11.25
C GLN A 215 -5.42 16.11 11.50
N TRP A 216 -6.57 15.58 11.04
CA TRP A 216 -6.91 14.15 11.14
C TRP A 216 -6.01 13.26 10.29
N LEU A 217 -5.46 13.78 9.19
CA LEU A 217 -4.51 13.07 8.31
C LEU A 217 -3.05 13.30 8.73
N SER A 218 -2.81 14.03 9.82
CA SER A 218 -1.45 14.30 10.27
C SER A 218 -0.77 13.04 10.81
N GLN A 219 0.54 12.91 10.53
CA GLN A 219 1.36 11.83 11.07
C GLN A 219 1.27 11.74 12.61
N GLY A 220 1.17 12.89 13.29
CA GLY A 220 1.05 12.94 14.74
C GLY A 220 -0.24 12.30 15.28
N THR A 221 -1.37 12.48 14.58
CA THR A 221 -2.65 11.85 14.96
C THR A 221 -2.57 10.34 14.84
N LEU A 222 -2.08 9.83 13.71
CA LEU A 222 -1.95 8.39 13.50
C LEU A 222 -0.90 7.76 14.42
N THR A 223 0.20 8.45 14.70
CA THR A 223 1.22 8.00 15.67
C THR A 223 0.61 7.80 17.06
N ARG A 224 -0.22 8.74 17.52
CA ARG A 224 -0.91 8.63 18.81
C ARG A 224 -1.92 7.48 18.83
N PHE A 225 -2.65 7.28 17.73
CA PHE A 225 -3.53 6.13 17.58
C PHE A 225 -2.77 4.81 17.73
N TRP A 226 -1.66 4.63 17.00
CA TRP A 226 -0.85 3.42 17.11
C TRP A 226 -0.19 3.25 18.47
N ALA A 227 0.29 4.33 19.09
CA ALA A 227 0.86 4.28 20.44
C ALA A 227 -0.15 3.81 21.50
N LEU A 228 -1.46 4.05 21.28
CA LEU A 228 -2.53 3.55 22.15
C LEU A 228 -2.95 2.12 21.80
N LEU A 229 -2.97 1.76 20.51
CA LEU A 229 -3.47 0.47 20.05
C LEU A 229 -2.44 -0.66 20.18
N LEU A 230 -1.17 -0.41 19.85
CA LEU A 230 -0.12 -1.43 19.82
C LEU A 230 0.07 -2.19 21.15
N PRO A 231 0.03 -1.55 22.34
CA PRO A 231 0.16 -2.26 23.61
C PRO A 231 -0.95 -3.27 23.89
N ARG A 232 -2.11 -3.15 23.23
CA ARG A 232 -3.20 -4.13 23.31
C ARG A 232 -3.15 -5.14 22.17
N LEU A 233 -2.63 -4.73 21.01
CA LEU A 233 -2.64 -5.53 19.79
C LEU A 233 -1.47 -6.52 19.73
N ALA A 234 -0.27 -6.10 20.13
CA ALA A 234 0.96 -6.86 19.91
C ALA A 234 1.32 -7.77 21.10
N ALA A 235 1.93 -8.91 20.79
CA ALA A 235 2.60 -9.73 21.79
C ALA A 235 3.78 -8.96 22.42
N GLY A 236 4.08 -9.21 23.70
CA GLY A 236 5.06 -8.41 24.46
C GLY A 236 6.45 -8.34 23.84
N ALA A 237 6.97 -9.44 23.29
CA ALA A 237 8.26 -9.47 22.60
C ALA A 237 8.25 -8.66 21.29
N THR A 238 7.13 -8.69 20.56
CA THR A 238 6.94 -7.93 19.31
C THR A 238 6.83 -6.43 19.57
N LEU A 239 6.15 -6.03 20.66
CA LEU A 239 5.88 -4.63 20.97
C LEU A 239 7.15 -3.77 21.07
N GLU A 240 8.25 -4.34 21.57
CA GLU A 240 9.53 -3.64 21.73
C GLU A 240 10.19 -3.27 20.39
N GLU A 241 9.87 -4.00 19.32
CA GLU A 241 10.43 -3.80 17.97
C GLU A 241 9.58 -2.86 17.10
N LEU A 242 8.34 -2.56 17.52
CA LEU A 242 7.40 -1.77 16.72
C LEU A 242 7.61 -0.27 16.87
N VAL A 243 7.55 0.42 15.74
CA VAL A 243 7.69 1.87 15.62
C VAL A 243 6.32 2.47 15.29
N ALA A 244 5.60 2.96 16.31
CA ALA A 244 4.25 3.53 16.17
C ALA A 244 4.17 4.75 15.22
N SER A 245 5.28 5.48 15.04
CA SER A 245 5.36 6.61 14.11
C SER A 245 5.48 6.22 12.65
N GLY A 246 5.55 4.92 12.36
CA GLY A 246 5.95 4.37 11.08
C GLY A 246 7.45 4.51 10.83
N ARG A 247 8.00 3.55 10.09
CA ARG A 247 9.32 3.68 9.46
C ARG A 247 9.13 4.47 8.18
N ARG A 248 10.01 5.45 7.95
CA ARG A 248 10.05 6.11 6.64
C ARG A 248 10.55 5.10 5.62
N VAL A 249 9.69 4.66 4.71
CA VAL A 249 10.13 3.97 3.49
C VAL A 249 11.03 4.96 2.78
N GLY A 250 12.33 4.66 2.72
CA GLY A 250 13.33 5.58 2.19
C GLY A 250 12.97 5.99 0.76
N ALA A 251 12.91 7.29 0.51
CA ALA A 251 13.09 7.83 -0.82
C ALA A 251 14.54 7.51 -1.23
N GLY A 252 14.70 6.41 -1.96
CA GLY A 252 15.91 6.07 -2.71
C GLY A 252 15.72 6.43 -4.17
#